data_AF-A0A2D7H239-F1
#
_entry.id   AF-A0A2D7H239-F1
#
_cell.length_a   1.000
_cell.length_b   1.000
_cell.length_c   1.000
_cell.angle_alpha   90.00
_cell.angle_beta   90.00
_cell.angle_gamma   90.00
#
_symmetry.space_group_name_H-M   'P 1'
#
loop_
_entity.id
_entity.type
_entity.pdbx_description
1 polymer ?
#
loop_
_entity_poly.entity_id
_entity_poly.type
_entity_poly.pdbx_seq_one_letter_code
_entity_poly.pdbx_strand_id
1 'polypeptide(L)'
;MGAEATVIDAGQRRTAVRCEGGEGVIVEGFTMRNGKAQLGGGVYIVNASPIFRLCMIDFNSAIKGGGVYVRHGNPVFDQCLFSFNTAQEGDGIWA
;
A
#
# COMPACT_ATOMS: atom_id res chain seq x y z
N MET A 1 12.57 16.78 -0.81
CA MET A 1 11.73 15.70 -1.36
C MET A 1 12.44 15.18 -2.60
N GLY A 2 13.15 14.05 -2.47
CA GLY A 2 14.29 13.72 -3.33
C GLY A 2 14.37 12.26 -3.74
N ALA A 3 13.30 11.70 -4.29
CA ALA A 3 13.46 10.56 -5.16
C ALA A 3 12.64 10.86 -6.43
N GLU A 4 13.30 10.78 -7.57
CA GLU A 4 12.62 10.39 -8.80
C GLU A 4 12.09 8.96 -8.54
N ALA A 5 10.93 8.87 -7.91
CA ALA A 5 10.45 7.63 -7.30
C ALA A 5 10.21 6.59 -8.39
N THR A 6 10.75 5.38 -8.20
CA THR A 6 10.39 4.26 -9.07
C THR A 6 8.91 3.95 -8.84
N VAL A 7 8.11 4.12 -9.88
CA VAL A 7 6.65 4.00 -9.82
C VAL A 7 6.23 2.57 -10.13
N ILE A 8 5.48 1.98 -9.20
CA ILE A 8 4.69 0.76 -9.41
C ILE A 8 3.26 1.21 -9.73
N ASP A 9 2.95 1.31 -11.03
CA ASP A 9 1.61 1.63 -11.52
C ASP A 9 0.80 0.34 -11.73
N ALA A 10 -0.30 0.20 -10.99
CA ALA A 10 -1.19 -0.96 -11.07
C ALA A 10 -2.32 -0.83 -12.11
N GLY A 11 -2.37 0.29 -12.84
CA GLY A 11 -3.19 0.49 -14.05
C GLY A 11 -4.70 0.38 -13.84
N GLN A 12 -5.19 0.63 -12.62
CA GLN A 12 -6.59 0.51 -12.18
C GLN A 12 -7.14 -0.93 -12.24
N ARG A 13 -6.28 -1.95 -12.15
CA ARG A 13 -6.68 -3.36 -12.34
C ARG A 13 -6.49 -4.26 -11.12
N ARG A 14 -5.51 -3.96 -10.27
CA ARG A 14 -5.15 -4.80 -9.11
C ARG A 14 -4.47 -3.97 -8.03
N THR A 15 -4.18 -4.62 -6.91
CA THR A 15 -3.25 -4.10 -5.90
C THR A 15 -1.86 -3.91 -6.51
N ALA A 16 -1.18 -2.80 -6.17
CA ALA A 16 0.18 -2.54 -6.62
C ALA A 16 1.20 -3.50 -5.98
N VAL A 17 1.15 -3.66 -4.66
CA VAL A 17 2.05 -4.54 -3.90
C VAL A 17 1.28 -5.49 -3.00
N ARG A 18 1.60 -6.79 -3.09
CA ARG A 18 1.05 -7.84 -2.22
C ARG A 18 2.16 -8.44 -1.37
N CYS A 19 1.98 -8.43 -0.06
CA CYS A 19 2.89 -9.05 0.90
C CYS A 19 2.18 -10.24 1.57
N GLU A 20 2.74 -11.45 1.42
CA GLU A 20 2.19 -12.67 2.00
C GLU A 20 3.28 -13.50 2.67
N GLY A 21 3.03 -13.94 3.90
CA GLY A 21 3.83 -14.99 4.55
C GLY A 21 5.31 -14.64 4.74
N GLY A 22 5.61 -13.56 5.44
CA GLY A 22 7.00 -13.15 5.70
C GLY A 22 7.15 -12.05 6.75
N GLU A 23 8.26 -12.10 7.47
CA GLU A 23 8.69 -11.05 8.40
C GLU A 23 9.91 -10.31 7.82
N GLY A 24 9.99 -8.99 8.04
CA GLY A 24 11.21 -8.23 7.77
C GLY A 24 11.47 -7.84 6.30
N VAL A 25 10.47 -7.92 5.41
CA VAL A 25 10.58 -7.34 4.05
C VAL A 25 10.63 -5.82 4.15
N ILE A 26 11.67 -5.19 3.61
CA ILE A 26 11.79 -3.73 3.53
C ILE A 26 11.44 -3.29 2.11
N VAL A 27 10.49 -2.35 2.00
CA VAL A 27 10.13 -1.68 0.76
C VAL A 27 10.47 -0.20 0.93
N GLU A 28 11.39 0.32 0.14
CA GLU A 28 11.94 1.66 0.34
C GLU A 28 11.95 2.50 -0.93
N GLY A 29 11.46 3.74 -0.85
CA GLY A 29 11.59 4.75 -1.92
C GLY A 29 10.68 4.57 -3.14
N PHE A 30 9.71 3.65 -3.08
CA PHE A 30 8.75 3.41 -4.18
C PHE A 30 7.49 4.26 -4.09
N THR A 31 6.93 4.60 -5.26
CA THR A 31 5.56 5.10 -5.39
C THR A 31 4.64 3.96 -5.84
N MET A 32 3.57 3.70 -5.11
CA MET A 32 2.59 2.64 -5.38
C MET A 32 1.25 3.27 -5.69
N ARG A 33 0.82 3.17 -6.95
CA ARG A 33 -0.30 3.98 -7.42
C ARG A 33 -1.25 3.32 -8.38
N ASN A 34 -2.39 3.99 -8.55
CA ASN A 34 -3.44 3.61 -9.49
C ASN A 34 -3.93 2.17 -9.27
N GLY A 35 -3.87 1.65 -8.06
CA GLY A 35 -4.38 0.34 -7.72
C GLY A 35 -5.88 0.34 -7.48
N LYS A 36 -6.56 -0.70 -7.94
CA LYS A 36 -8.00 -0.89 -7.75
C LYS A 36 -8.28 -2.33 -7.40
N ALA A 37 -8.74 -2.58 -6.17
CA ALA A 37 -8.97 -3.91 -5.64
C ALA A 37 -10.20 -3.97 -4.73
N GLN A 38 -10.59 -5.15 -4.26
CA GLN A 38 -11.59 -5.23 -3.18
C GLN A 38 -10.96 -4.83 -1.84
N LEU A 39 -9.72 -5.24 -1.59
CA LEU A 39 -8.98 -5.00 -0.35
C LEU A 39 -7.60 -4.47 -0.71
N GLY A 40 -7.18 -3.34 -0.13
CA GLY A 40 -5.82 -2.84 -0.30
C GLY A 40 -5.55 -2.39 -1.72
N GLY A 41 -6.04 -1.21 -2.09
CA GLY A 41 -5.88 -0.68 -3.45
C GLY A 41 -4.40 -0.52 -3.81
N GLY A 42 -3.61 0.09 -2.93
CA GLY A 42 -2.16 0.22 -3.10
C GLY A 42 -1.42 -1.03 -2.63
N VAL A 43 -1.61 -1.37 -1.36
CA VAL A 43 -0.90 -2.47 -0.69
C VAL A 43 -1.88 -3.41 -0.01
N TYR A 44 -1.67 -4.71 -0.19
CA TYR A 44 -2.42 -5.76 0.49
C TYR A 44 -1.47 -6.67 1.26
N ILE A 45 -1.64 -6.74 2.58
CA ILE A 45 -0.74 -7.43 3.51
C ILE A 45 -1.52 -8.53 4.21
N VAL A 46 -1.05 -9.78 4.12
CA VAL A 46 -1.67 -10.93 4.80
C VAL A 46 -0.62 -11.81 5.44
N ASN A 47 -0.77 -12.11 6.73
CA ASN A 47 0.17 -12.98 7.46
C ASN A 47 1.62 -12.50 7.30
N ALA A 48 1.83 -11.18 7.31
CA ALA A 48 3.12 -10.56 7.02
C ALA A 48 3.31 -9.25 7.79
N SER A 49 4.57 -8.93 8.10
CA SER A 49 4.96 -7.71 8.85
C SER A 49 6.09 -6.97 8.12
N PRO A 50 5.82 -6.40 6.92
CA PRO A 50 6.79 -5.62 6.16
C PRO A 50 7.04 -4.22 6.76
N ILE A 51 8.18 -3.63 6.43
CA ILE A 51 8.53 -2.25 6.73
C ILE A 51 8.55 -1.45 5.43
N PHE A 52 7.70 -0.43 5.33
CA PHE A 52 7.72 0.55 4.25
C PHE A 52 8.47 1.80 4.72
N ARG A 53 9.43 2.27 3.93
CA ARG A 53 10.23 3.48 4.22
C ARG A 53 10.22 4.43 3.05
N LEU A 54 10.01 5.72 3.29
CA LEU A 54 10.11 6.75 2.24
C LEU A 54 9.24 6.45 1.00
N CYS A 55 8.13 5.72 1.20
CA CYS A 55 7.22 5.34 0.12
C CYS A 55 6.09 6.35 -0.05
N MET A 56 5.57 6.45 -1.27
CA MET A 56 4.33 7.14 -1.57
C MET A 56 3.28 6.11 -1.98
N ILE A 57 2.10 6.13 -1.35
CA ILE A 57 0.96 5.29 -1.70
C ILE A 57 -0.16 6.25 -2.11
N ASP A 58 -0.41 6.37 -3.42
CA ASP A 58 -1.31 7.39 -3.94
C ASP A 58 -2.25 6.96 -5.08
N PHE A 59 -3.39 7.63 -5.20
CA PHE A 59 -4.41 7.36 -6.23
C PHE A 59 -4.88 5.90 -6.27
N ASN A 60 -4.93 5.24 -5.12
CA ASN A 60 -5.44 3.87 -5.02
C ASN A 60 -6.89 3.84 -4.54
N SER A 61 -7.64 2.82 -4.95
CA SER A 61 -9.04 2.64 -4.57
C SER A 61 -9.35 1.21 -4.15
N ALA A 62 -10.19 1.04 -3.13
CA ALA A 62 -10.66 -0.28 -2.71
C ALA A 62 -12.08 -0.27 -2.14
N ILE A 63 -12.64 -1.44 -1.84
CA ILE A 63 -13.80 -1.52 -0.94
C ILE A 63 -13.32 -1.27 0.50
N LYS A 64 -12.22 -1.93 0.91
CA LYS A 64 -11.57 -1.69 2.22
C LYS A 64 -10.09 -1.34 2.07
N GLY A 65 -9.63 -0.30 2.76
CA GLY A 65 -8.21 0.08 2.77
C GLY A 65 -7.75 0.58 1.40
N GLY A 66 -8.17 1.79 1.04
CA GLY A 66 -7.90 2.37 -0.29
C GLY A 66 -6.41 2.40 -0.61
N GLY A 67 -5.60 2.84 0.36
CA GLY A 67 -4.15 2.79 0.28
C GLY A 67 -3.62 1.42 0.70
N VAL A 68 -3.96 0.96 1.89
CA VAL A 68 -3.43 -0.29 2.48
C VAL A 68 -4.54 -1.07 3.16
N TYR A 69 -4.53 -2.38 2.94
CA TYR A 69 -5.28 -3.32 3.76
C TYR A 69 -4.33 -4.33 4.41
N VAL A 70 -4.52 -4.56 5.71
CA VAL A 70 -3.76 -5.51 6.52
C VAL A 70 -4.69 -6.56 7.07
N ARG A 71 -4.30 -7.84 7.01
CA ARG A 71 -4.97 -8.95 7.68
C ARG A 71 -3.95 -9.86 8.35
N HIS A 72 -3.99 -9.93 9.68
CA HIS A 72 -3.05 -10.70 10.49
C HIS A 72 -1.58 -10.34 10.20
N GLY A 73 -1.18 -9.11 10.54
CA GLY A 73 0.17 -8.62 10.31
C GLY A 73 0.43 -7.32 11.06
N ASN A 74 1.70 -7.00 11.29
CA ASN A 74 2.10 -5.78 12.00
C ASN A 74 3.08 -4.97 11.14
N PRO A 75 2.62 -4.41 10.01
CA PRO A 75 3.49 -3.62 9.14
C PRO A 75 3.90 -2.30 9.82
N VAL A 76 5.08 -1.80 9.44
CA VAL A 76 5.57 -0.48 9.86
C VAL A 76 5.64 0.43 8.64
N PHE A 77 5.11 1.65 8.77
CA PHE A 77 5.22 2.70 7.76
C PHE A 77 6.02 3.86 8.34
N ASP A 78 7.24 4.04 7.85
CA ASP A 78 8.17 5.06 8.31
C ASP A 78 8.41 6.09 7.21
N GLN A 79 8.06 7.35 7.49
CA GLN A 79 8.14 8.46 6.52
C GLN A 79 7.43 8.16 5.19
N CYS A 80 6.32 7.42 5.24
CA CYS A 80 5.46 7.17 4.09
C CYS A 80 4.39 8.26 3.94
N LEU A 81 4.06 8.60 2.69
CA LEU A 81 2.96 9.48 2.35
C LEU A 81 1.79 8.67 1.79
N PHE A 82 0.59 8.87 2.35
CA PHE A 82 -0.66 8.32 1.83
C PHE A 82 -1.50 9.48 1.31
N SER A 83 -1.79 9.51 0.01
CA SER A 83 -2.50 10.65 -0.59
C SER A 83 -3.48 10.19 -1.66
N PHE A 84 -4.65 10.83 -1.76
CA PHE A 84 -5.65 10.52 -2.80
C PHE A 84 -6.06 9.04 -2.88
N ASN A 85 -5.98 8.31 -1.76
CA ASN A 85 -6.53 6.97 -1.66
C ASN A 85 -7.99 7.02 -1.24
N THR A 86 -8.83 6.15 -1.78
CA THR A 86 -10.28 6.14 -1.52
C THR A 86 -10.77 4.73 -1.20
N ALA A 87 -11.71 4.60 -0.27
CA ALA A 87 -12.39 3.34 -0.01
C ALA A 87 -13.85 3.53 0.38
N GLN A 88 -14.63 2.45 0.35
CA GLN A 88 -15.95 2.47 0.97
C GLN A 88 -15.85 2.37 2.49
N GLU A 89 -14.83 1.64 2.97
CA GLU A 89 -14.51 1.46 4.39
C GLU A 89 -13.00 1.68 4.60
N GLY A 90 -12.62 2.74 5.32
CA GLY A 90 -11.21 3.07 5.60
C GLY A 90 -10.43 3.55 4.39
N ASP A 91 -10.56 4.83 4.06
CA ASP A 91 -9.99 5.45 2.86
C ASP A 91 -8.47 5.30 2.73
N GLY A 92 -7.75 5.29 3.85
CA GLY A 92 -6.29 5.18 3.89
C GLY A 92 -5.81 3.77 4.20
N ILE A 93 -5.75 3.44 5.49
CA ILE A 93 -5.28 2.17 6.00
C ILE A 93 -6.44 1.48 6.73
N TRP A 94 -6.67 0.22 6.42
CA TRP A 94 -7.58 -0.65 7.15
C TRP A 94 -6.81 -1.87 7.66
N ALA A 95 -6.93 -2.19 8.95
CA ALA A 95 -6.24 -3.29 9.61
C ALA A 95 -7.22 -4.15 10.43
#